data_AF-A0AAE3A1C4-F1
#
_entry.id   AF-A0AAE3A1C4-F1
#
_cell.length_a   1.000
_cell.length_b   1.000
_cell.length_c   1.000
_cell.angle_alpha   90.00
_cell.angle_beta   90.00
_cell.angle_gamma   90.00
#
_symmetry.space_group_name_H-M   'P 1'
#
loop_
_entity.id
_entity.type
_entity.pdbx_description
1 polymer ?
#
loop_
_entity_poly.entity_id
_entity_poly.type
_entity_poly.pdbx_seq_one_letter_code
_entity_poly.pdbx_strand_id
1 'polypeptide(L)'
;LIRQGKIKRDKKESFIFRGDDNSYYEKRGDEIRCIDEELPFEIPDRWEWMQLENCCCKEIRRGKSPKYIEQSETLVFAQKCNTKYNGIDIGLAFYLDESTLNKYPEDEYMQDGDIVINSTGTGTLGRVGFYRATDNYNSLSIVPDSHVTVIRSSREIHAFYLFAFMKANQSELEKKGEGSTNQKELKPLTLKELYVPVPPYEEQLRIAVSINNAFSLISKLEKSLK
;
A
#
# COMPACT_ATOMS: atom_id res chain seq x y z
N LEU A 1 -13.53 -12.36 -7.06
CA LEU A 1 -14.06 -11.64 -5.87
C LEU A 1 -15.25 -10.73 -6.21
N ILE A 2 -15.16 -9.91 -7.25
CA ILE A 2 -16.23 -9.01 -7.70
C ILE A 2 -17.41 -9.75 -8.37
N ARG A 3 -17.15 -10.83 -9.11
CA ARG A 3 -18.20 -11.73 -9.65
C ARG A 3 -18.93 -12.53 -8.56
N GLN A 4 -18.28 -12.73 -7.42
CA GLN A 4 -18.85 -13.46 -6.27
C GLN A 4 -19.64 -12.55 -5.31
N GLY A 5 -19.78 -11.25 -5.61
CA GLY A 5 -20.52 -10.29 -4.78
C GLY A 5 -19.87 -9.99 -3.42
N LYS A 6 -18.61 -10.37 -3.21
CA LYS A 6 -17.91 -10.20 -1.92
C LYS A 6 -17.38 -8.78 -1.71
N ILE A 7 -17.16 -8.03 -2.78
CA ILE A 7 -16.79 -6.60 -2.76
C ILE A 7 -18.00 -5.82 -3.30
N LYS A 8 -18.47 -4.83 -2.54
CA LYS A 8 -19.58 -3.93 -2.96
C LYS A 8 -19.10 -3.03 -4.09
N ARG A 9 -19.93 -2.85 -5.12
CA ARG A 9 -19.63 -1.99 -6.26
C ARG A 9 -20.18 -0.58 -6.08
N ASP A 10 -19.32 0.42 -6.14
CA ASP A 10 -19.70 1.82 -6.33
C ASP A 10 -19.86 2.18 -7.81
N LYS A 11 -20.68 3.19 -8.11
CA LYS A 11 -21.04 3.64 -9.48
C LYS A 11 -19.86 4.13 -10.35
N LYS A 12 -18.64 4.19 -9.81
CA LYS A 12 -17.42 4.66 -10.51
C LYS A 12 -16.40 3.54 -10.78
N GLU A 13 -16.70 2.30 -10.42
CA GLU A 13 -15.72 1.21 -10.47
C GLU A 13 -15.48 0.67 -11.88
N SER A 14 -14.20 0.59 -12.23
CA SER A 14 -13.72 -0.32 -13.26
C SER A 14 -13.74 -1.76 -12.72
N PHE A 15 -13.97 -2.76 -13.58
CA PHE A 15 -13.67 -4.14 -13.21
C PHE A 15 -12.98 -4.87 -14.34
N ILE A 16 -12.05 -5.75 -13.96
CA ILE A 16 -11.28 -6.56 -14.89
C ILE A 16 -11.91 -7.96 -14.96
N PHE A 17 -11.98 -8.51 -16.17
CA PHE A 17 -12.45 -9.87 -16.41
C PHE A 17 -11.72 -10.52 -17.57
N ARG A 18 -11.71 -11.86 -17.58
CA ARG A 18 -11.20 -12.65 -18.70
C ARG A 18 -12.33 -12.99 -19.66
N GLY A 19 -12.12 -12.75 -20.95
CA GLY A 19 -13.04 -13.08 -22.04
C GLY A 19 -12.96 -14.55 -22.46
N ASP A 20 -13.84 -14.95 -23.37
CA ASP A 20 -13.86 -16.32 -23.94
C ASP A 20 -12.67 -16.59 -24.87
N ASP A 21 -12.01 -15.54 -25.35
CA ASP A 21 -10.76 -15.57 -26.12
C ASP A 21 -9.50 -15.61 -25.24
N ASN A 22 -9.66 -15.77 -23.92
CA ASN A 22 -8.63 -15.75 -22.90
C ASN A 22 -7.92 -14.41 -22.68
N SER A 23 -8.33 -13.33 -23.35
CA SER A 23 -7.80 -11.97 -23.14
C SER A 23 -8.41 -11.31 -21.91
N TYR A 24 -7.68 -10.36 -21.31
CA TYR A 24 -8.12 -9.55 -20.19
C TYR A 24 -8.73 -8.23 -20.66
N TYR A 25 -9.88 -7.90 -20.09
CA TYR A 25 -10.63 -6.69 -20.39
C TYR A 25 -10.92 -5.91 -19.13
N GLU A 26 -10.79 -4.59 -19.20
CA GLU A 26 -11.31 -3.67 -18.20
C GLU A 26 -12.61 -3.05 -18.72
N LYS A 27 -13.67 -3.10 -17.90
CA LYS A 27 -14.92 -2.38 -18.15
C LYS A 27 -15.03 -1.16 -17.24
N ARG A 28 -15.17 0.04 -17.82
CA ARG A 28 -15.40 1.32 -17.14
C ARG A 28 -16.70 1.94 -17.65
N GLY A 29 -17.76 1.87 -16.85
CA GLY A 29 -19.10 2.27 -17.31
C GLY A 29 -19.54 1.40 -18.50
N ASP A 30 -19.70 2.02 -19.67
CA ASP A 30 -20.08 1.32 -20.92
C ASP A 30 -18.88 0.98 -21.81
N GLU A 31 -17.69 1.49 -21.50
CA GLU A 31 -16.47 1.22 -22.27
C GLU A 31 -15.85 -0.11 -21.82
N ILE A 32 -15.44 -0.93 -22.80
CA ILE A 32 -14.70 -2.18 -22.59
C ILE A 32 -13.43 -2.08 -23.42
N ARG A 33 -12.28 -2.28 -22.77
CA ARG A 33 -10.96 -2.20 -23.39
C ARG A 33 -10.13 -3.43 -23.05
N CYS A 34 -9.42 -3.97 -24.04
CA CYS A 34 -8.41 -5.01 -23.81
C CYS A 34 -7.18 -4.40 -23.12
N ILE A 35 -6.67 -5.07 -22.08
CA ILE A 35 -5.55 -4.60 -21.27
C ILE A 35 -4.35 -5.56 -21.31
N ASP A 36 -4.35 -6.57 -22.19
CA ASP A 36 -3.28 -7.58 -22.26
C ASP A 36 -1.88 -6.96 -22.38
N GLU A 37 -1.74 -5.88 -23.17
CA GLU A 37 -0.47 -5.18 -23.37
C GLU A 37 0.03 -4.43 -22.12
N GLU A 38 -0.85 -4.18 -21.14
CA GLU A 38 -0.52 -3.50 -19.89
C GLU A 38 -0.17 -4.48 -18.76
N LEU A 39 -0.50 -5.76 -18.92
CA LEU A 39 -0.29 -6.78 -17.90
C LEU A 39 1.14 -7.32 -17.98
N PRO A 40 1.88 -7.34 -16.86
CA PRO A 40 3.31 -7.66 -16.89
C PRO A 40 3.62 -9.14 -17.11
N PHE A 41 2.65 -10.03 -16.89
CA PHE A 41 2.79 -11.48 -17.01
C PHE A 41 1.44 -12.20 -16.97
N GLU A 42 1.44 -13.48 -17.34
CA GLU A 42 0.28 -14.37 -17.20
C GLU A 42 0.08 -14.81 -15.75
N ILE A 43 -1.18 -14.89 -15.31
CA ILE A 43 -1.57 -15.37 -13.98
C ILE A 43 -2.32 -16.71 -14.07
N PRO A 44 -2.28 -17.55 -13.01
CA PRO A 44 -3.04 -18.79 -12.98
C PRO A 44 -4.55 -18.56 -13.10
N ASP A 45 -5.30 -19.54 -13.64
CA ASP A 45 -6.73 -19.40 -13.94
C ASP A 45 -7.62 -19.00 -12.75
N ARG A 46 -7.19 -19.30 -11.52
CA ARG A 46 -7.94 -18.98 -10.30
C ARG A 46 -7.64 -17.58 -9.75
N TRP A 47 -6.67 -16.89 -10.34
CA TRP A 47 -6.29 -15.54 -9.95
C TRP A 47 -7.07 -14.53 -10.79
N GLU A 48 -7.24 -13.34 -10.26
CA GLU A 48 -7.90 -12.22 -10.93
C GLU A 48 -6.94 -11.02 -10.94
N TRP A 49 -6.88 -10.28 -12.04
CA TRP A 49 -6.26 -8.95 -12.01
C TRP A 49 -7.23 -7.95 -11.37
N MET A 50 -6.72 -7.06 -10.53
CA MET A 50 -7.48 -5.96 -9.93
C MET A 50 -6.64 -4.69 -9.94
N GLN A 51 -7.25 -3.53 -10.14
CA GLN A 51 -6.57 -2.26 -9.84
C GLN A 51 -6.40 -2.12 -8.32
N LEU A 52 -5.29 -1.54 -7.88
CA LEU A 52 -4.93 -1.43 -6.47
C LEU A 52 -6.02 -0.68 -5.67
N GLU A 53 -6.68 0.31 -6.27
CA GLU A 53 -7.80 0.99 -5.62
C GLU A 53 -8.93 0.05 -5.21
N ASN A 54 -9.22 -0.97 -6.03
CA ASN A 54 -10.25 -1.98 -5.77
C ASN A 54 -9.80 -3.03 -4.74
N CYS A 55 -8.51 -3.05 -4.39
CA CYS A 55 -7.96 -3.86 -3.30
C CYS A 55 -8.06 -3.19 -1.93
N CYS A 56 -8.57 -1.95 -1.86
CA CYS A 56 -8.53 -1.11 -0.66
C CYS A 56 -9.91 -0.85 -0.05
N CYS A 57 -9.98 -0.67 1.27
CA CYS A 57 -11.21 -0.26 1.96
C CYS A 57 -11.29 1.24 2.27
N LYS A 58 -10.22 1.99 1.97
CA LYS A 58 -10.18 3.45 2.02
C LYS A 58 -9.60 3.99 0.72
N GLU A 59 -9.85 5.28 0.46
CA GLU A 59 -9.21 5.96 -0.65
C GLU A 59 -7.68 5.96 -0.50
N ILE A 60 -6.97 5.60 -1.58
CA ILE A 60 -5.52 5.78 -1.68
C ILE A 60 -5.23 7.27 -1.85
N ARG A 61 -4.81 7.90 -0.75
CA ARG A 61 -4.42 9.31 -0.73
C ARG A 61 -3.21 9.52 0.18
N ARG A 62 -2.56 10.67 -0.03
CA ARG A 62 -1.53 11.17 0.89
C ARG A 62 -2.15 11.61 2.20
N GLY A 63 -1.31 11.61 3.23
CA GLY A 63 -1.59 12.31 4.47
C GLY A 63 -1.70 13.81 4.28
N LYS A 64 -1.74 14.53 5.40
CA LYS A 64 -1.95 15.98 5.42
C LYS A 64 -0.68 16.68 5.87
N SER A 65 -0.52 17.94 5.45
CA SER A 65 0.58 18.76 5.95
C SER A 65 0.32 19.10 7.42
N PRO A 66 1.13 18.56 8.34
CA PRO A 66 0.90 18.68 9.78
C PRO A 66 1.40 20.03 10.31
N LYS A 67 0.93 20.40 11.50
CA LYS A 67 1.61 21.37 12.35
C LYS A 67 2.21 20.61 13.52
N TYR A 68 3.50 20.83 13.80
CA TYR A 68 4.22 20.08 14.82
C TYR A 68 4.22 20.82 16.17
N ILE A 69 4.28 20.04 17.24
CA ILE A 69 4.49 20.50 18.62
C ILE A 69 5.55 19.60 19.29
N GLU A 70 6.03 19.97 20.48
CA GLU A 70 7.04 19.19 21.20
C GLU A 70 6.49 17.89 21.79
N GLN A 71 5.23 17.86 22.24
CA GLN A 71 4.57 16.69 22.82
C GLN A 71 3.05 16.77 22.65
N SER A 72 2.42 15.62 22.35
CA SER A 72 0.96 15.45 22.29
C SER A 72 0.58 13.96 22.30
N GLU A 73 -0.73 13.65 22.28
CA GLU A 73 -1.24 12.28 22.25
C GLU A 73 -1.39 11.71 20.83
N THR A 74 -0.92 12.46 19.81
CA THR A 74 -0.99 12.05 18.40
C THR A 74 0.35 12.25 17.70
N LEU A 75 0.86 11.18 17.09
CA LEU A 75 2.06 11.17 16.29
C LEU A 75 1.75 11.48 14.82
N VAL A 76 2.74 12.08 14.15
CA VAL A 76 2.80 12.22 12.71
C VAL A 76 3.80 11.24 12.16
N PHE A 77 3.33 10.30 11.35
CA PHE A 77 4.17 9.39 10.60
C PHE A 77 4.88 10.16 9.48
N ALA A 78 6.13 10.53 9.75
CA ALA A 78 6.98 11.21 8.78
C ALA A 78 7.55 10.23 7.76
N GLN A 79 7.87 10.72 6.57
CA GLN A 79 8.58 9.96 5.52
C GLN A 79 9.83 9.20 6.04
N LYS A 80 10.53 9.76 7.03
CA LYS A 80 11.73 9.16 7.64
C LYS A 80 11.45 7.94 8.51
N CYS A 81 10.22 7.77 9.01
CA CYS A 81 9.81 6.59 9.78
C CYS A 81 9.82 5.33 8.93
N ASN A 82 9.58 5.43 7.62
CA ASN A 82 9.74 4.32 6.68
C ASN A 82 11.22 4.18 6.28
N THR A 83 11.98 3.39 7.04
CA THR A 83 13.44 3.28 6.89
C THR A 83 13.84 2.37 5.71
N LYS A 84 15.08 2.51 5.23
CA LYS A 84 15.55 1.73 4.06
C LYS A 84 15.75 0.24 4.38
N TYR A 85 16.24 -0.10 5.57
CA TYR A 85 16.67 -1.46 5.91
C TYR A 85 15.98 -2.05 7.14
N ASN A 86 15.51 -1.22 8.08
CA ASN A 86 15.02 -1.67 9.39
C ASN A 86 13.48 -1.58 9.49
N GLY A 87 12.76 -1.56 8.38
CA GLY A 87 11.31 -1.44 8.38
C GLY A 87 10.84 -0.08 8.89
N ILE A 88 9.80 -0.08 9.71
CA ILE A 88 9.21 1.14 10.27
C ILE A 88 9.85 1.47 11.62
N ASP A 89 10.24 2.73 11.79
CA ASP A 89 10.74 3.30 13.04
C ASP A 89 9.88 4.49 13.47
N ILE A 90 8.97 4.24 14.42
CA ILE A 90 8.08 5.26 15.00
C ILE A 90 8.84 6.22 15.92
N GLY A 91 10.06 5.90 16.38
CA GLY A 91 10.91 6.84 17.11
C GLY A 91 11.32 8.06 16.29
N LEU A 92 11.16 7.98 14.96
CA LEU A 92 11.36 9.09 14.03
C LEU A 92 10.08 9.90 13.77
N ALA A 93 8.95 9.58 14.41
CA ALA A 93 7.74 10.37 14.28
C ALA A 93 7.90 11.75 14.94
N PHE A 94 7.00 12.67 14.61
CA PHE A 94 6.84 13.95 15.30
C PHE A 94 5.52 13.98 16.06
N TYR A 95 5.32 14.92 16.97
CA TYR A 95 4.01 15.14 17.61
C TYR A 95 3.18 16.14 16.82
N LEU A 96 1.89 15.84 16.67
CA LEU A 96 0.92 16.70 16.00
C LEU A 96 0.39 17.77 16.96
N ASP A 97 0.29 19.01 16.51
CA ASP A 97 -0.46 20.06 17.21
C ASP A 97 -1.96 19.74 17.15
N GLU A 98 -2.52 19.40 18.32
CA GLU A 98 -3.89 18.91 18.46
C GLU A 98 -4.95 19.94 18.07
N SER A 99 -4.60 21.23 17.98
CA SER A 99 -5.48 22.27 17.42
C SER A 99 -5.85 22.02 15.95
N THR A 100 -5.18 21.06 15.29
CA THR A 100 -5.42 20.68 13.89
C THR A 100 -6.15 19.35 13.70
N LEU A 101 -6.52 18.65 14.79
CA LEU A 101 -7.17 17.32 14.72
C LEU A 101 -8.47 17.33 13.90
N ASN A 102 -9.22 18.43 13.91
CA ASN A 102 -10.45 18.58 13.12
C ASN A 102 -10.22 18.43 11.60
N LYS A 103 -8.97 18.55 11.14
CA LYS A 103 -8.60 18.31 9.74
C LYS A 103 -8.48 16.82 9.43
N TYR A 104 -8.37 15.92 10.40
CA TYR A 104 -8.09 14.50 10.17
C TYR A 104 -9.35 13.67 10.40
N PRO A 105 -10.00 13.16 9.33
CA PRO A 105 -11.10 12.21 9.48
C PRO A 105 -10.61 10.89 10.09
N GLU A 106 -11.53 10.09 10.63
CA GLU A 106 -11.23 8.83 11.31
C GLU A 106 -10.44 7.84 10.44
N ASP A 107 -10.71 7.78 9.14
CA ASP A 107 -10.03 6.90 8.18
C ASP A 107 -8.57 7.33 7.90
N GLU A 108 -8.15 8.52 8.33
CA GLU A 108 -6.78 9.03 8.20
C GLU A 108 -5.83 8.45 9.25
N TYR A 109 -6.33 8.02 10.40
CA TYR A 109 -5.52 7.43 11.45
C TYR A 109 -5.00 6.05 11.01
N MET A 110 -3.70 5.82 11.18
CA MET A 110 -3.03 4.60 10.75
C MET A 110 -3.48 3.41 11.59
N GLN A 111 -3.65 2.26 10.94
CA GLN A 111 -4.13 1.01 11.52
C GLN A 111 -3.13 -0.12 11.26
N ASP A 112 -3.13 -1.13 12.12
CA ASP A 112 -2.31 -2.32 11.94
C ASP A 112 -2.51 -2.92 10.54
N GLY A 113 -1.40 -3.23 9.86
CA GLY A 113 -1.42 -3.76 8.50
C GLY A 113 -1.48 -2.71 7.40
N ASP A 114 -1.51 -1.42 7.72
CA ASP A 114 -1.40 -0.36 6.72
C ASP A 114 -0.07 -0.45 5.97
N ILE A 115 -0.15 -0.31 4.65
CA ILE A 115 1.01 -0.20 3.78
C ILE A 115 1.29 1.28 3.57
N VAL A 116 2.54 1.70 3.83
CA VAL A 116 2.98 3.09 3.65
C VAL A 116 3.89 3.21 2.45
N ILE A 117 3.70 4.26 1.66
CA ILE A 117 4.54 4.59 0.52
C ILE A 117 5.07 6.02 0.66
N ASN A 118 6.39 6.14 0.67
CA ASN A 118 7.04 7.44 0.59
C ASN A 118 6.78 8.04 -0.79
N SER A 119 6.09 9.16 -0.83
CA SER A 119 5.55 9.72 -2.06
C SER A 119 6.46 10.82 -2.65
N THR A 120 7.49 11.23 -1.91
CA THR A 120 8.50 12.21 -2.32
C THR A 120 9.90 11.86 -1.77
N GLY A 121 10.86 12.73 -2.07
CA GLY A 121 12.18 12.76 -1.45
C GLY A 121 13.25 11.97 -2.21
N THR A 122 14.43 12.57 -2.32
CA THR A 122 15.58 11.99 -3.01
C THR A 122 16.09 10.77 -2.23
N GLY A 123 16.09 9.60 -2.89
CA GLY A 123 16.50 8.33 -2.28
C GLY A 123 15.45 7.68 -1.36
N THR A 124 14.26 8.27 -1.24
CA THR A 124 13.16 7.76 -0.41
C THR A 124 11.87 7.53 -1.19
N LEU A 125 11.63 8.26 -2.28
CA LEU A 125 10.45 8.12 -3.13
C LEU A 125 10.23 6.66 -3.54
N GLY A 126 8.98 6.19 -3.51
CA GLY A 126 8.61 4.84 -3.91
C GLY A 126 8.83 3.78 -2.83
N ARG A 127 9.52 4.10 -1.73
CA ARG A 127 9.80 3.13 -0.65
C ARG A 127 8.51 2.61 -0.03
N VAL A 128 8.40 1.29 0.06
CA VAL A 128 7.24 0.58 0.63
C VAL A 128 7.57 0.07 2.03
N GLY A 129 6.71 0.40 3.00
CA GLY A 129 6.76 -0.08 4.38
C GLY A 129 5.46 -0.76 4.78
N PHE A 130 5.51 -1.59 5.83
CA PHE A 130 4.37 -2.26 6.42
C PHE A 130 4.26 -1.87 7.89
N TYR A 131 3.21 -1.16 8.26
CA TYR A 131 3.00 -0.70 9.61
C TYR A 131 2.35 -1.77 10.46
N ARG A 132 2.98 -2.06 11.59
CA ARG A 132 2.43 -2.89 12.64
C ARG A 132 2.16 -2.04 13.87
N ALA A 133 1.06 -2.30 14.56
CA ALA A 133 0.78 -1.66 15.84
C ALA A 133 1.91 -1.91 16.86
N THR A 134 2.64 -3.02 16.73
CA THR A 134 3.83 -3.33 17.55
C THR A 134 5.01 -2.38 17.31
N ASP A 135 5.04 -1.64 16.20
CA ASP A 135 6.07 -0.62 15.94
C ASP A 135 5.83 0.65 16.79
N ASN A 136 4.61 0.83 17.30
CA ASN A 136 4.19 1.99 18.09
C ASN A 136 4.22 1.68 19.60
N TYR A 137 5.40 1.74 20.20
CA TYR A 137 5.62 1.41 21.61
C TYR A 137 4.81 2.26 22.60
N ASN A 138 4.44 3.48 22.21
CA ASN A 138 3.68 4.40 23.06
C ASN A 138 2.16 4.23 22.92
N SER A 139 1.69 3.40 21.98
CA SER A 139 0.27 3.18 21.69
C SER A 139 -0.52 4.47 21.40
N LEU A 140 0.15 5.51 20.88
CA LEU A 140 -0.46 6.78 20.53
C LEU A 140 -1.15 6.71 19.18
N SER A 141 -2.16 7.56 18.95
CA SER A 141 -2.74 7.74 17.62
C SER A 141 -1.70 8.20 16.62
N ILE A 142 -1.76 7.75 15.37
CA ILE A 142 -0.80 8.14 14.32
C ILE A 142 -1.55 8.60 13.08
N VAL A 143 -1.17 9.76 12.53
CA VAL A 143 -1.63 10.26 11.23
C VAL A 143 -0.46 10.38 10.25
N PRO A 144 -0.65 10.11 8.94
CA PRO A 144 0.40 10.25 7.94
C PRO A 144 0.68 11.71 7.57
N ASP A 145 1.95 12.02 7.31
CA ASP A 145 2.36 13.30 6.71
C ASP A 145 2.01 13.37 5.21
N SER A 146 1.91 14.58 4.64
CA SER A 146 1.66 14.86 3.21
C SER A 146 2.61 14.20 2.19
N HIS A 147 3.76 13.72 2.63
CA HIS A 147 4.76 12.99 1.85
C HIS A 147 4.59 11.47 1.91
N VAL A 148 3.57 10.97 2.62
CA VAL A 148 3.30 9.55 2.81
C VAL A 148 1.90 9.23 2.29
N THR A 149 1.80 8.22 1.43
CA THR A 149 0.53 7.64 0.99
C THR A 149 0.26 6.38 1.80
N VAL A 150 -0.97 6.23 2.29
CA VAL A 150 -1.41 5.06 3.06
C VAL A 150 -2.36 4.21 2.22
N ILE A 151 -2.09 2.92 2.16
CA ILE A 151 -2.90 1.90 1.50
C ILE A 151 -3.42 0.96 2.59
N ARG A 152 -4.74 0.81 2.68
CA ARG A 152 -5.39 -0.11 3.61
C ARG A 152 -6.18 -1.15 2.83
N SER A 153 -5.75 -2.41 2.93
CA SER A 153 -6.38 -3.52 2.22
C SER A 153 -7.84 -3.71 2.63
N SER A 154 -8.69 -4.08 1.68
CA SER A 154 -10.03 -4.57 1.96
C SER A 154 -9.99 -5.93 2.65
N ARG A 155 -11.12 -6.37 3.20
CA ARG A 155 -11.23 -7.60 3.99
C ARG A 155 -10.88 -8.85 3.17
N GLU A 156 -11.14 -8.81 1.86
CA GLU A 156 -10.90 -9.88 0.91
C GLU A 156 -9.44 -9.96 0.44
N ILE A 157 -8.62 -9.00 0.84
CA ILE A 157 -7.20 -8.91 0.50
C ILE A 157 -6.38 -9.01 1.78
N HIS A 158 -5.55 -10.04 1.88
CA HIS A 158 -4.67 -10.20 3.03
C HIS A 158 -3.61 -9.08 3.03
N ALA A 159 -3.56 -8.25 4.07
CA ALA A 159 -2.71 -7.06 4.15
C ALA A 159 -1.23 -7.35 3.86
N PHE A 160 -0.69 -8.42 4.45
CA PHE A 160 0.72 -8.78 4.23
C PHE A 160 0.98 -9.31 2.80
N TYR A 161 -0.01 -9.95 2.16
CA TYR A 161 0.12 -10.36 0.77
C TYR A 161 0.23 -9.12 -0.13
N LEU A 162 -0.67 -8.17 0.05
CA LEU A 162 -0.65 -6.91 -0.70
C LEU A 162 0.66 -6.15 -0.45
N PHE A 163 1.12 -6.08 0.80
CA PHE A 163 2.42 -5.52 1.14
C PHE A 163 3.56 -6.21 0.38
N ALA A 164 3.62 -7.54 0.39
CA ALA A 164 4.68 -8.30 -0.26
C ALA A 164 4.70 -8.04 -1.77
N PHE A 165 3.53 -7.97 -2.40
CA PHE A 165 3.42 -7.58 -3.81
C PHE A 165 3.94 -6.16 -4.06
N MET A 166 3.48 -5.18 -3.27
CA MET A 166 3.94 -3.79 -3.39
C MET A 166 5.45 -3.67 -3.16
N LYS A 167 5.98 -4.41 -2.18
CA LYS A 167 7.41 -4.43 -1.84
C LYS A 167 8.26 -5.04 -2.94
N ALA A 168 7.78 -6.12 -3.57
CA ALA A 168 8.45 -6.73 -4.73
C ALA A 168 8.50 -5.77 -5.93
N ASN A 169 7.53 -4.87 -6.06
CA ASN A 169 7.46 -3.87 -7.12
C ASN A 169 8.07 -2.51 -6.74
N GLN A 170 8.75 -2.39 -5.59
CA GLN A 170 9.26 -1.11 -5.10
C GLN A 170 10.18 -0.41 -6.11
N SER A 171 11.06 -1.14 -6.80
CA SER A 171 11.96 -0.56 -7.80
C SER A 171 11.23 0.10 -8.97
N GLU A 172 10.07 -0.43 -9.35
CA GLU A 172 9.23 0.17 -10.39
C GLU A 172 8.51 1.42 -9.87
N LEU A 173 8.04 1.40 -8.62
CA LEU A 173 7.46 2.58 -7.96
C LEU A 173 8.48 3.73 -7.84
N GLU A 174 9.74 3.41 -7.54
CA GLU A 174 10.86 4.36 -7.50
C GLU A 174 11.10 5.05 -8.87
N LYS A 175 10.92 4.30 -9.96
CA LYS A 175 11.06 4.81 -11.33
C LYS A 175 9.88 5.69 -11.73
N LYS A 176 8.65 5.32 -11.33
CA LYS A 176 7.39 6.00 -11.68
C LYS A 176 7.17 7.39 -11.07
N GLY A 177 8.07 7.90 -10.23
CA GLY A 177 7.99 9.29 -9.80
C GLY A 177 8.11 10.27 -10.97
N GLU A 178 7.33 11.33 -10.94
CA GLU A 178 7.30 12.37 -11.98
C GLU A 178 7.86 13.69 -11.44
N GLY A 179 8.38 14.55 -12.31
CA GLY A 179 8.92 15.86 -11.93
C GLY A 179 10.43 16.00 -12.21
N SER A 180 10.99 17.16 -11.82
CA SER A 180 12.43 17.43 -11.96
C SER A 180 13.25 16.74 -10.88
N THR A 181 14.58 16.63 -11.04
CA THR A 181 15.48 15.87 -10.14
C THR A 181 15.29 16.16 -8.65
N ASN A 182 14.90 17.39 -8.27
CA ASN A 182 14.69 17.80 -6.88
C ASN A 182 13.20 17.90 -6.46
N GLN A 183 12.27 17.60 -7.37
CA GLN A 183 10.82 17.65 -7.15
C GLN A 183 10.14 16.39 -7.71
N LYS A 184 10.82 15.24 -7.63
CA LYS A 184 10.26 13.97 -8.06
C LYS A 184 9.18 13.51 -7.06
N GLU A 185 8.02 13.16 -7.58
CA GLU A 185 6.83 12.84 -6.81
C GLU A 185 6.09 11.61 -7.37
N LEU A 186 5.69 10.67 -6.50
CA LEU A 186 4.82 9.55 -6.86
C LEU A 186 3.36 9.90 -6.56
N LYS A 187 2.56 10.14 -7.60
CA LYS A 187 1.17 10.58 -7.45
C LYS A 187 0.27 9.43 -6.96
N PRO A 188 -0.76 9.72 -6.13
CA PRO A 188 -1.73 8.70 -5.72
C PRO A 188 -2.44 8.01 -6.89
N LEU A 189 -2.71 8.72 -7.98
CA LEU A 189 -3.32 8.14 -9.18
C LEU A 189 -2.49 7.00 -9.77
N THR A 190 -1.17 7.18 -9.84
CA THR A 190 -0.22 6.15 -10.30
C THR A 190 -0.29 4.88 -9.45
N LEU A 191 -0.60 5.00 -8.15
CA LEU A 191 -0.83 3.87 -7.27
C LEU A 191 -2.20 3.25 -7.50
N LYS A 192 -3.27 4.05 -7.57
CA LYS A 192 -4.65 3.59 -7.79
C LYS A 192 -4.77 2.69 -9.02
N GLU A 193 -4.10 3.04 -10.11
CA GLU A 193 -4.14 2.35 -11.40
C GLU A 193 -3.22 1.12 -11.49
N LEU A 194 -2.42 0.82 -10.46
CA LEU A 194 -1.52 -0.33 -10.48
C LEU A 194 -2.32 -1.64 -10.53
N TYR A 195 -2.01 -2.51 -11.49
CA TYR A 195 -2.58 -3.85 -11.53
C TYR A 195 -1.93 -4.78 -10.50
N VAL A 196 -2.76 -5.43 -9.69
CA VAL A 196 -2.41 -6.38 -8.65
C VAL A 196 -2.97 -7.75 -9.05
N PRO A 197 -2.15 -8.81 -9.09
CA PRO A 197 -2.63 -10.16 -9.29
C PRO A 197 -3.21 -10.65 -7.96
N VAL A 198 -4.45 -11.10 -7.93
CA VAL A 198 -5.20 -11.44 -6.71
C VAL A 198 -5.59 -12.92 -6.72
N PRO A 199 -4.87 -13.78 -5.97
CA PRO A 199 -5.28 -15.16 -5.76
C PRO A 199 -6.55 -15.28 -4.92
N PRO A 200 -7.17 -16.48 -4.84
CA PRO A 200 -8.13 -16.81 -3.79
C PRO A 200 -7.54 -16.54 -2.40
N TYR A 201 -8.37 -16.09 -1.46
CA TYR A 201 -7.90 -15.63 -0.14
C TYR A 201 -7.02 -16.65 0.61
N GLU A 202 -7.40 -17.94 0.59
CA GLU A 202 -6.58 -19.02 1.19
C GLU A 202 -5.19 -19.12 0.57
N GLU A 203 -5.06 -18.87 -0.74
CA GLU A 203 -3.77 -18.87 -1.41
C GLU A 203 -2.96 -17.62 -1.05
N GLN A 204 -3.61 -16.45 -0.85
CA GLN A 204 -2.95 -15.26 -0.32
C GLN A 204 -2.34 -15.52 1.06
N LEU A 205 -3.06 -16.23 1.94
CA LEU A 205 -2.56 -16.65 3.26
C LEU A 205 -1.36 -17.60 3.13
N ARG A 206 -1.45 -18.61 2.28
CA ARG A 206 -0.34 -19.56 2.04
C ARG A 206 0.91 -18.86 1.53
N ILE A 207 0.77 -17.91 0.61
CA ILE A 207 1.88 -17.09 0.10
C ILE A 207 2.47 -16.26 1.24
N ALA A 208 1.64 -15.56 2.02
CA ALA A 208 2.09 -14.75 3.15
C ALA A 208 2.87 -15.57 4.18
N VAL A 209 2.38 -16.76 4.54
CA VAL A 209 3.06 -17.70 5.45
C VAL A 209 4.41 -18.13 4.88
N SER A 210 4.45 -18.51 3.60
CA SER A 210 5.69 -18.96 2.94
C SER A 210 6.76 -17.86 2.94
N ILE A 211 6.37 -16.62 2.64
CA ILE A 211 7.25 -15.44 2.67
C ILE A 211 7.76 -15.18 4.09
N ASN A 212 6.87 -15.18 5.09
CA ASN A 212 7.26 -14.97 6.49
C ASN A 212 8.21 -16.05 7.00
N ASN A 213 7.98 -17.32 6.64
CA ASN A 213 8.85 -18.42 7.00
C ASN A 213 10.25 -18.26 6.38
N ALA A 214 10.32 -17.85 5.12
CA ALA A 214 11.59 -17.59 4.44
C ALA A 214 12.38 -16.46 5.12
N PHE A 215 11.74 -15.32 5.41
CA PHE A 215 12.40 -14.23 6.13
C PHE A 215 12.81 -14.62 7.55
N SER A 216 11.99 -15.39 8.27
CA SER A 216 12.35 -15.91 9.60
C SER A 216 13.61 -16.78 9.54
N LEU A 217 13.74 -17.64 8.53
CA LEU A 217 14.92 -18.46 8.32
C LEU A 217 16.16 -17.60 8.03
N ILE A 218 16.05 -16.62 7.11
CA ILE A 218 17.13 -15.69 6.79
C ILE A 218 17.61 -14.97 8.06
N SER A 219 16.70 -14.41 8.85
CA SER A 219 17.07 -13.72 10.09
C SER A 219 17.73 -14.64 11.13
N LYS A 220 17.37 -15.92 11.18
CA LYS A 220 18.05 -16.90 12.05
C LYS A 220 19.48 -17.16 11.57
N LEU A 221 19.66 -17.33 10.26
CA LEU A 221 20.98 -17.53 9.66
C LEU A 221 21.89 -16.31 9.87
N GLU A 222 21.39 -15.10 9.64
CA GLU A 222 22.15 -13.86 9.87
C GLU A 222 22.61 -13.71 11.32
N LYS A 223 21.76 -14.09 12.29
CA LYS A 223 22.14 -14.09 13.71
C LYS A 223 23.20 -15.12 14.05
N SER A 224 23.24 -16.25 13.34
CA SER A 224 24.24 -17.32 13.56
C SER A 224 25.62 -17.00 12.98
N LEU A 225 25.72 -15.99 12.11
CA LEU A 225 26.97 -15.52 11.53
C LEU A 225 27.67 -14.43 12.39
N LYS A 226 27.04 -14.02 13.49
CA LYS A 226 27.57 -13.06 14.47
C LYS A 226 28.05 -13.79 15.72
#